data_AF-A0A850KFH4-F1
#
_entry.id   AF-A0A850KFH4-F1
#
_cell.length_a   1.000
_cell.length_b   1.000
_cell.length_c   1.000
_cell.angle_alpha   90.00
_cell.angle_beta   90.00
_cell.angle_gamma   90.00
#
_symmetry.space_group_name_H-M   'P 1'
#
loop_
_entity.id
_entity.type
_entity.pdbx_description
1 polymer ?
#
loop_
_entity_poly.entity_id
_entity_poly.type
_entity_poly.pdbx_seq_one_letter_code
_entity_poly.pdbx_strand_id
1 'polypeptide(L)'
;MSDTTQTNAMAEIALALAMGFFSIMVLTMVSMGGGMVSQMSQSAIKDDPISIAKSADKPQEETNDGNSQNVQPQNLVIFYKGQFLDHDLNSLKPADLGGRAKVVLAVSPDLSMSNTMAARKQVSVTDITVVVLNETWLSALQEAGL
;
A
#
# COMPACT_ATOMS: atom_id res chain seq x y z
N MET A 1 12.95 60.76 -23.15
CA MET A 1 13.51 59.41 -22.95
C MET A 1 12.73 58.63 -21.88
N SER A 2 11.40 58.75 -21.87
CA SER A 2 10.51 58.27 -20.79
C SER A 2 9.63 57.07 -21.19
N ASP A 3 9.53 56.77 -22.49
CA ASP A 3 8.61 55.75 -23.00
C ASP A 3 9.15 54.31 -22.86
N THR A 4 10.48 54.13 -22.87
CA THR A 4 11.12 52.81 -22.79
C THR A 4 10.98 52.16 -21.42
N THR A 5 11.10 52.94 -20.34
CA THR A 5 10.96 52.43 -18.96
C THR A 5 9.51 52.07 -18.63
N GLN A 6 8.55 52.85 -19.15
CA GLN A 6 7.12 52.56 -18.97
C GLN A 6 6.68 51.28 -19.73
N THR A 7 7.23 51.06 -20.92
CA THR A 7 6.98 49.84 -21.71
C THR A 7 7.56 48.60 -21.03
N ASN A 8 8.79 48.69 -20.48
CA ASN A 8 9.41 47.59 -19.73
C ASN A 8 8.63 47.28 -18.45
N ALA A 9 8.17 48.30 -17.72
CA ALA A 9 7.35 48.11 -16.52
C ALA A 9 6.01 47.42 -16.83
N MET A 10 5.33 47.79 -17.93
CA MET A 10 4.13 47.08 -18.37
C MET A 10 4.41 45.61 -18.73
N ALA A 11 5.53 45.32 -19.38
CA ALA A 11 5.92 43.97 -19.75
C ALA A 11 6.26 43.10 -18.52
N GLU A 12 6.98 43.66 -17.54
CA GLU A 12 7.30 42.99 -16.27
C GLU A 12 6.03 42.69 -15.46
N ILE A 13 5.08 43.63 -15.41
CA ILE A 13 3.78 43.42 -14.78
C ILE A 13 3.04 42.29 -15.48
N ALA A 14 2.96 42.30 -16.81
CA ALA A 14 2.29 41.25 -17.58
C ALA A 14 2.92 39.87 -17.35
N LEU A 15 4.25 39.80 -17.26
CA LEU A 15 4.98 38.56 -17.00
C LEU A 15 4.72 38.02 -15.58
N ALA A 16 4.74 38.86 -14.56
CA ALA A 16 4.41 38.47 -13.19
C ALA A 16 2.96 38.00 -13.05
N LEU A 17 2.03 38.69 -13.74
CA LEU A 17 0.62 38.34 -13.77
C LEU A 17 0.40 37.00 -14.48
N ALA A 18 1.12 36.72 -15.56
CA ALA A 18 1.09 35.44 -16.27
C ALA A 18 1.59 34.29 -15.38
N MET A 19 2.67 34.49 -14.61
CA MET A 19 3.16 33.49 -13.64
C MET A 19 2.13 33.20 -12.54
N GLY A 20 1.46 34.24 -12.03
CA GLY A 20 0.39 34.11 -11.04
C GLY A 20 -0.81 33.32 -11.57
N PHE A 21 -1.34 33.68 -12.74
CA PHE A 21 -2.48 32.97 -13.32
C PHE A 21 -2.15 31.55 -13.75
N PHE A 22 -0.95 31.30 -14.28
CA PHE A 22 -0.49 29.95 -14.62
C PHE A 22 -0.44 29.05 -13.38
N SER A 23 0.04 29.58 -12.25
CA SER A 23 0.10 28.84 -10.99
C SER A 23 -1.29 28.51 -10.44
N ILE A 24 -2.24 29.45 -10.52
CA ILE A 24 -3.63 29.22 -10.11
C ILE A 24 -4.28 28.14 -11.00
N MET A 25 -4.07 28.19 -12.33
CA MET A 25 -4.58 27.18 -13.26
C MET A 25 -4.02 25.78 -12.99
N VAL A 26 -2.72 25.66 -12.71
CA VAL A 26 -2.12 24.36 -12.34
C VAL A 26 -2.64 23.88 -10.99
N LEU A 27 -2.75 24.77 -10.01
CA LEU A 27 -3.29 24.43 -8.69
C LEU A 27 -4.74 23.97 -8.77
N THR A 28 -5.58 24.58 -9.61
CA THR A 28 -6.98 24.13 -9.78
C THR A 28 -7.08 22.78 -10.47
N MET A 29 -6.23 22.51 -11.48
CA MET A 29 -6.18 21.21 -12.15
C MET A 29 -5.73 20.09 -11.18
N VAL A 30 -4.78 20.39 -10.28
CA VAL A 30 -4.35 19.46 -9.24
C VAL A 30 -5.40 19.33 -8.12
N SER A 31 -6.03 20.44 -7.73
CA SER A 31 -6.99 20.52 -6.62
C SER A 31 -8.32 19.81 -6.91
N MET A 32 -8.79 19.84 -8.16
CA MET A 32 -9.99 19.08 -8.56
C MET A 32 -9.74 17.58 -8.71
N GLY A 33 -8.48 17.14 -8.58
CA GLY A 33 -8.09 15.74 -8.69
C GLY A 33 -8.24 15.26 -10.13
N GLY A 34 -7.11 14.92 -10.76
CA GLY A 34 -7.10 14.17 -12.02
C GLY A 34 -7.96 12.92 -11.89
N GLY A 35 -9.20 13.02 -12.39
CA GLY A 35 -10.20 11.98 -12.33
C GLY A 35 -9.81 10.79 -13.20
N MET A 36 -9.12 9.83 -12.60
CA MET A 36 -9.35 8.41 -12.86
C MET A 36 -9.56 7.72 -11.53
N VAL A 37 -10.69 8.03 -10.90
CA VAL A 37 -11.31 7.08 -9.97
C VAL A 37 -12.48 6.50 -10.74
N SER A 38 -12.24 5.31 -11.30
CA SER A 38 -13.28 4.45 -11.87
C SER A 38 -14.45 4.43 -10.91
N GLN A 39 -15.59 4.86 -11.42
CA GLN A 39 -16.89 4.72 -10.81
C GLN A 39 -17.13 3.23 -10.53
N MET A 40 -16.78 2.77 -9.33
CA MET A 40 -17.14 1.46 -8.81
C MET A 40 -18.27 1.67 -7.82
N SER A 41 -19.40 1.09 -8.17
CA SER A 41 -20.67 1.09 -7.45
C SER A 41 -20.48 1.02 -5.94
N GLN A 42 -21.10 1.98 -5.27
CA GLN A 42 -21.22 2.06 -3.83
C GLN A 42 -22.12 0.91 -3.33
N SER A 43 -21.55 -0.27 -3.19
CA SER A 43 -22.06 -1.26 -2.23
C SER A 43 -21.44 -0.92 -0.89
N ALA A 44 -22.29 -0.71 0.12
CA ALA A 44 -21.91 -0.40 1.48
C ALA A 44 -20.92 -1.44 2.02
N ILE A 45 -19.64 -1.05 2.12
CA ILE A 45 -18.61 -1.81 2.82
C ILE A 45 -18.61 -1.28 4.25
N LYS A 46 -18.90 -2.15 5.22
CA LYS A 46 -18.59 -1.89 6.62
C LYS A 46 -17.09 -1.67 6.72
N ASP A 47 -16.68 -0.50 7.17
CA ASP A 47 -15.28 -0.18 7.48
C ASP A 47 -14.78 -1.12 8.59
N ASP A 48 -14.17 -2.23 8.19
CA ASP A 48 -13.19 -2.91 9.04
C ASP A 48 -11.83 -2.21 8.82
N PRO A 49 -11.24 -1.61 9.86
CA PRO A 49 -10.01 -0.84 9.72
C PRO A 49 -8.86 -1.73 9.26
N ILE A 50 -8.26 -1.37 8.11
CA ILE A 50 -7.07 -2.05 7.57
C ILE A 50 -5.88 -1.73 8.49
N SER A 51 -5.48 -2.69 9.33
CA SER A 51 -4.21 -2.62 10.07
C SER A 51 -3.07 -3.12 9.20
N ILE A 52 -2.21 -2.21 8.74
CA ILE A 52 -0.95 -2.52 8.07
C ILE A 52 0.16 -2.42 9.11
N ALA A 53 0.81 -3.54 9.42
CA ALA A 53 1.91 -3.59 10.37
C ALA A 53 3.25 -3.76 9.63
N LYS A 54 4.28 -3.02 10.06
CA LYS A 54 5.65 -3.16 9.55
C LYS A 54 6.32 -4.35 10.25
N SER A 55 6.89 -5.28 9.48
CA SER A 55 7.56 -6.46 10.03
C SER A 55 8.78 -6.08 10.88
N ALA A 56 8.91 -6.72 12.05
CA ALA A 56 10.07 -6.62 12.93
C ALA A 56 11.06 -7.77 12.62
N ASP A 57 12.35 -7.45 12.57
CA ASP A 57 13.43 -8.40 12.27
C ASP A 57 13.76 -9.32 13.46
N LYS A 58 13.34 -10.59 13.35
CA LYS A 58 13.95 -11.83 13.90
C LYS A 58 14.27 -11.89 15.43
N PRO A 59 14.71 -13.05 15.98
CA PRO A 59 13.97 -13.73 17.05
C PRO A 59 14.69 -13.65 18.39
N GLN A 60 14.04 -13.14 19.43
CA GLN A 60 14.51 -13.44 20.77
C GLN A 60 13.41 -13.43 21.80
N GLU A 61 13.60 -14.37 22.71
CA GLU A 61 12.78 -14.77 23.83
C GLU A 61 12.19 -13.59 24.61
N GLU A 62 10.94 -13.80 25.01
CA GLU A 62 10.17 -13.14 26.05
C GLU A 62 10.88 -11.97 26.77
N THR A 63 10.46 -10.75 26.46
CA THR A 63 10.27 -9.70 27.47
C THR A 63 9.30 -8.65 26.95
N ASN A 64 8.42 -8.23 27.86
CA ASN A 64 7.31 -7.32 27.65
C ASN A 64 7.73 -5.96 27.07
N ASP A 65 6.76 -5.31 26.41
CA ASP A 65 6.78 -3.95 25.85
C ASP A 65 7.44 -3.75 24.47
N GLY A 66 6.79 -4.33 23.47
CA GLY A 66 6.85 -3.91 22.08
C GLY A 66 5.77 -4.67 21.31
N ASN A 67 4.96 -3.99 20.52
CA ASN A 67 3.81 -4.54 19.80
C ASN A 67 4.20 -5.51 18.66
N SER A 68 4.99 -6.54 18.99
CA SER A 68 5.28 -7.70 18.15
C SER A 68 4.23 -8.74 18.48
N GLN A 69 3.06 -8.59 17.86
CA GLN A 69 1.97 -9.53 18.02
C GLN A 69 2.47 -10.93 17.62
N ASN A 70 2.66 -11.81 18.60
CA ASN A 70 3.13 -13.18 18.36
C ASN A 70 2.16 -13.86 17.39
N VAL A 71 2.58 -13.99 16.13
CA VAL A 71 1.75 -14.57 15.08
C VAL A 71 1.86 -16.07 15.24
N GLN A 72 0.77 -16.68 15.68
CA GLN A 72 0.69 -18.14 15.72
C GLN A 72 0.98 -18.69 14.32
N PRO A 73 1.84 -19.72 14.16
CA PRO A 73 2.25 -20.23 12.85
C PRO A 73 1.06 -20.54 11.94
N GLN A 74 0.00 -21.10 12.53
CA GLN A 74 -1.29 -21.40 11.88
C GLN A 74 -2.07 -20.20 11.32
N ASN A 75 -1.65 -18.96 11.59
CA ASN A 75 -2.31 -17.74 11.11
C ASN A 75 -1.46 -16.98 10.09
N LEU A 76 -0.20 -17.38 9.86
CA LEU A 76 0.68 -16.77 8.87
C LEU A 76 0.33 -17.32 7.48
N VAL A 77 0.11 -16.43 6.53
CA VAL A 77 -0.12 -16.78 5.12
C VAL A 77 0.80 -15.92 4.27
N ILE A 78 1.68 -16.56 3.52
CA ILE A 78 2.64 -15.89 2.65
C ILE A 78 2.06 -15.86 1.24
N PHE A 79 2.03 -14.69 0.61
CA PHE A 79 1.65 -14.55 -0.78
C PHE A 79 2.88 -14.20 -1.62
N TYR A 80 3.30 -15.14 -2.46
CA TYR A 80 4.49 -15.01 -3.30
C TYR A 80 4.22 -15.52 -4.72
N LYS A 81 4.57 -14.72 -5.73
CA LYS A 81 4.38 -15.03 -7.17
C LYS A 81 2.99 -15.58 -7.55
N GLY A 82 1.94 -15.10 -6.89
CA GLY A 82 0.56 -15.54 -7.17
C GLY A 82 0.12 -16.82 -6.47
N GLN A 83 0.97 -17.38 -5.61
CA GLN A 83 0.67 -18.54 -4.78
C GLN A 83 0.53 -18.12 -3.32
N PHE A 84 -0.34 -18.82 -2.59
CA PHE A 84 -0.45 -18.71 -1.15
C PHE A 84 0.31 -19.87 -0.53
N LEU A 85 1.10 -19.57 0.48
CA LEU A 85 1.88 -20.54 1.21
C LEU A 85 1.60 -20.42 2.71
N ASP A 86 1.71 -21.54 3.41
CA ASP A 86 1.71 -21.57 4.87
C ASP A 86 3.11 -21.24 5.42
N HIS A 87 3.24 -21.19 6.75
CA HIS A 87 4.51 -21.01 7.46
C HIS A 87 5.62 -21.96 6.99
N ASP A 88 5.26 -23.20 6.66
CA ASP A 88 6.17 -24.24 6.19
C ASP A 88 6.49 -24.16 4.68
N LEU A 89 6.14 -23.06 4.01
CA LEU A 89 6.28 -22.87 2.55
C LEU A 89 5.48 -23.88 1.71
N ASN A 90 4.48 -24.53 2.31
CA ASN A 90 3.58 -25.43 1.61
C ASN A 90 2.47 -24.64 0.93
N SER A 91 2.12 -25.04 -0.29
CA SER A 91 1.03 -24.39 -1.03
C SER A 91 -0.31 -24.54 -0.30
N LEU A 92 -0.96 -23.41 -0.04
CA LEU A 92 -2.20 -23.30 0.69
C LEU A 92 -3.28 -22.73 -0.26
N LYS A 93 -4.51 -23.23 -0.18
CA LYS A 93 -5.61 -22.64 -0.94
C LYS A 93 -6.29 -21.55 -0.11
N PRO A 94 -6.63 -20.39 -0.70
CA PRO A 94 -7.35 -19.33 0.01
C PRO A 94 -8.71 -19.76 0.56
N ALA A 95 -9.35 -20.75 -0.06
CA ALA A 95 -10.61 -21.30 0.40
C ALA A 95 -10.51 -22.00 1.77
N ASP A 96 -9.34 -22.58 2.09
CA ASP A 96 -9.10 -23.29 3.35
C ASP A 96 -8.88 -22.31 4.52
N LEU A 97 -8.72 -21.01 4.22
CA LEU A 97 -8.53 -19.95 5.21
C LEU A 97 -9.84 -19.40 5.77
N GLY A 98 -10.98 -19.64 5.11
CA GLY A 98 -12.28 -19.04 5.41
C GLY A 98 -12.89 -19.38 6.78
N GLY A 99 -12.21 -20.18 7.61
CA GLY A 99 -12.59 -20.49 8.99
C GLY A 99 -11.66 -19.87 10.05
N ARG A 100 -10.56 -19.20 9.66
CA ARG A 100 -9.61 -18.62 10.61
C ARG A 100 -10.14 -17.28 11.10
N ALA A 101 -10.15 -17.07 12.42
CA ALA A 101 -10.61 -15.81 13.02
C ALA A 101 -9.69 -14.62 12.72
N LYS A 102 -8.39 -14.89 12.50
CA LYS A 102 -7.36 -13.88 12.24
C LYS A 102 -6.31 -14.45 11.29
N VAL A 103 -5.98 -13.70 10.25
CA VAL A 103 -4.94 -14.07 9.26
C VAL A 103 -3.94 -12.95 9.09
N VAL A 104 -2.66 -13.29 9.11
CA VAL A 104 -1.57 -12.38 8.79
C VAL A 104 -1.11 -12.69 7.37
N LEU A 105 -1.47 -11.81 6.43
CA LEU A 105 -1.09 -11.92 5.03
C LEU A 105 0.26 -11.23 4.81
N ALA A 106 1.31 -12.02 4.65
CA ALA A 106 2.64 -11.56 4.32
C ALA A 106 2.80 -11.42 2.80
N VAL A 107 3.10 -10.21 2.32
CA VAL A 107 3.27 -9.92 0.88
C VAL A 107 4.69 -9.48 0.57
N SER A 108 5.14 -9.73 -0.66
CA SER A 108 6.44 -9.23 -1.12
C SER A 108 6.48 -7.70 -1.16
N PRO A 109 7.63 -7.09 -0.82
CA PRO A 109 7.81 -5.64 -0.88
C PRO A 109 7.67 -5.09 -2.30
N ASP A 110 7.97 -5.91 -3.31
CA ASP A 110 7.87 -5.54 -4.73
C ASP A 110 6.44 -5.65 -5.29
N LEU A 111 5.49 -6.13 -4.48
CA LEU A 111 4.10 -6.31 -4.92
C LEU A 111 3.37 -4.97 -4.96
N SER A 112 2.71 -4.68 -6.09
CA SER A 112 1.86 -3.49 -6.19
C SER A 112 0.68 -3.57 -5.21
N MET A 113 0.26 -2.42 -4.67
CA MET A 113 -0.87 -2.34 -3.75
C MET A 113 -2.16 -2.93 -4.34
N SER A 114 -2.39 -2.76 -5.65
CA SER A 114 -3.52 -3.38 -6.35
C SER A 114 -3.50 -4.90 -6.28
N ASN A 115 -2.33 -5.52 -6.45
CA ASN A 115 -2.16 -6.97 -6.34
C ASN A 115 -2.27 -7.45 -4.89
N THR A 116 -1.78 -6.68 -3.92
CA THR A 116 -2.00 -6.93 -2.48
C THR A 116 -3.50 -6.97 -2.15
N MET A 117 -4.28 -6.02 -2.68
CA MET A 117 -5.73 -6.00 -2.48
C MET A 117 -6.44 -7.14 -3.20
N ALA A 118 -5.96 -7.53 -4.39
CA ALA A 118 -6.47 -8.71 -5.09
C ALA A 118 -6.21 -10.00 -4.29
N ALA A 119 -5.02 -10.16 -3.72
CA ALA A 119 -4.67 -11.28 -2.86
C ALA A 119 -5.52 -11.30 -1.57
N ARG A 120 -5.68 -10.14 -0.92
CA ARG A 120 -6.57 -10.00 0.25
C ARG A 120 -8.01 -10.39 -0.07
N LYS A 121 -8.54 -9.98 -1.22
CA LYS A 121 -9.92 -10.34 -1.64
C LYS A 121 -10.11 -11.84 -1.85
N GLN A 122 -9.06 -12.58 -2.18
CA GLN A 122 -9.13 -14.05 -2.28
C GLN A 122 -9.17 -14.71 -0.90
N VAL A 123 -8.65 -14.05 0.13
CA VAL A 123 -8.70 -14.49 1.52
C VAL A 123 -9.97 -13.90 2.17
N SER A 124 -11.04 -14.69 2.22
CA SER A 124 -12.33 -14.27 2.78
C SER A 124 -12.36 -14.34 4.31
N VAL A 125 -11.49 -13.59 4.98
CA VAL A 125 -11.40 -13.54 6.45
C VAL A 125 -11.68 -12.12 6.95
N THR A 126 -12.38 -12.01 8.10
CA THR A 126 -12.81 -10.73 8.68
C THR A 126 -11.62 -9.90 9.19
N ASP A 127 -10.70 -10.52 9.94
CA ASP A 127 -9.52 -9.84 10.50
C ASP A 127 -8.25 -10.26 9.74
N ILE A 128 -7.85 -9.45 8.77
CA ILE A 128 -6.64 -9.64 7.97
C ILE A 128 -5.65 -8.52 8.26
N THR A 129 -4.51 -8.86 8.83
CA THR A 129 -3.37 -7.96 8.97
C THR A 129 -2.43 -8.18 7.80
N VAL A 130 -2.12 -7.13 7.04
CA VAL A 130 -1.13 -7.23 5.95
C VAL A 130 0.24 -6.83 6.48
N VAL A 131 1.23 -7.70 6.28
CA VAL A 131 2.63 -7.45 6.66
C VAL A 131 3.52 -7.59 5.43
N VAL A 132 4.63 -6.85 5.41
CA VAL A 132 5.60 -6.90 4.30
C VAL A 132 6.69 -7.90 4.65
N LEU A 133 7.03 -8.80 3.73
CA LEU A 133 8.13 -9.74 3.91
C LEU A 133 9.46 -8.99 4.06
N ASN A 134 10.29 -9.41 5.02
CA ASN A 134 11.65 -8.93 5.17
C ASN A 134 12.62 -9.72 4.28
N GLU A 135 13.87 -9.28 4.23
CA GLU A 135 14.91 -9.90 3.40
C GLU A 135 15.19 -11.36 3.79
N THR A 136 15.05 -11.70 5.08
CA THR A 136 15.25 -13.08 5.58
C THR A 136 14.23 -14.04 4.97
N TRP A 137 12.95 -13.67 4.98
CA TRP A 137 11.90 -14.48 4.38
C TRP A 137 11.99 -14.52 2.85
N LEU A 138 12.36 -13.40 2.23
CA LEU A 138 12.56 -13.35 0.77
C LEU A 138 13.68 -14.31 0.33
N SER A 139 14.77 -14.37 1.10
CA SER A 139 15.89 -15.29 0.86
C SER A 139 15.45 -16.75 1.02
N ALA A 140 14.69 -17.08 2.08
CA ALA A 140 14.17 -18.43 2.30
C ALA A 140 13.23 -18.90 1.17
N LEU A 141 12.38 -18.02 0.65
CA LEU A 141 11.52 -18.30 -0.51
C LEU A 141 12.34 -18.57 -1.78
N GLN A 142 13.41 -17.79 -1.99
CA GLN A 142 14.31 -17.95 -3.13
C GLN A 142 15.14 -19.25 -3.05
N GLU A 143 15.63 -19.60 -1.86
CA GLU A 143 16.33 -20.88 -1.59
C GLU A 143 15.41 -22.09 -1.76
N ALA A 144 14.13 -21.96 -1.41
CA ALA A 144 13.11 -22.97 -1.64
C ALA A 144 12.74 -23.13 -3.13
N GLY A 145 13.29 -22.30 -4.03
CA GLY A 145 13.08 -22.38 -5.47
C GLY A 145 11.69 -21.95 -5.93
N LEU A 146 10.97 -21.18 -5.11
CA LEU A 146 9.65 -20.63 -5.41
C LEU A 146 9.77 -19.37 -6.27
#